data_AF-A0A960MEQ7-F1
#
_entry.id   AF-A0A960MEQ7-F1
#
_cell.length_a   1.000
_cell.length_b   1.000
_cell.length_c   1.000
_cell.angle_alpha   90.00
_cell.angle_beta   90.00
_cell.angle_gamma   90.00
#
_symmetry.space_group_name_H-M   'P 1'
#
loop_
_entity.id
_entity.type
_entity.pdbx_description
1 polymer ?
#
loop_
_entity_poly.entity_id
_entity_poly.type
_entity_poly.pdbx_seq_one_letter_code
_entity_poly.pdbx_strand_id
1 'polypeptide(L)'
;MNRVTQLIDEAVALAQANQMAAAEAILDDLAAFTRDSGRQADVFRLIGSIRLLDGRTKGGIEALTRAVELNPDDADARSNLCEGLRRNGQVAAAVEQGRKAVALNPNSSRACNNLGFALQEGDELEESIRWLRQSHALEPDYENAIANLGLSYMRLGQIDEAIRTYERGIAIHPENARLHTFLSECLLRRGDFERGWAEYEWRFRSGLMEFPDLPFERWDGKSSDFDELILVAEQGIGDVILFMRYAGELARGVPRLSIAVSRNLVALVRSTGLFLEVYSE
;
A
#
# COMPACT_ATOMS: atom_id res chain seq x y z
N MET A 1 -2.99 4.72 -40.49
CA MET A 1 -2.45 4.67 -39.11
C MET A 1 -0.95 4.46 -39.20
N ASN A 2 -0.14 5.22 -38.46
CA ASN A 2 1.33 5.10 -38.48
C ASN A 2 1.74 3.79 -37.79
N ARG A 3 2.63 3.00 -38.41
CA ARG A 3 3.12 1.71 -37.86
C ARG A 3 3.70 1.85 -36.45
N VAL A 4 4.31 2.99 -36.12
CA VAL A 4 4.82 3.32 -34.78
C VAL A 4 3.68 3.35 -33.75
N THR A 5 2.59 4.04 -34.07
CA THR A 5 1.42 4.16 -33.18
C THR A 5 0.79 2.81 -32.92
N GLN A 6 0.66 1.97 -33.95
CA GLN A 6 0.11 0.62 -33.80
C GLN A 6 0.94 -0.25 -32.84
N LEU A 7 2.27 -0.16 -32.93
CA LEU A 7 3.16 -0.93 -32.05
C LEU A 7 3.15 -0.40 -30.61
N ILE A 8 2.98 0.92 -30.42
CA ILE A 8 2.77 1.49 -29.09
C ILE A 8 1.48 0.97 -28.47
N ASP A 9 0.37 0.99 -29.21
CA ASP A 9 -0.92 0.49 -28.73
C ASP A 9 -0.84 -1.01 -28.39
N GLU A 10 -0.14 -1.79 -29.20
CA GLU A 10 0.13 -3.21 -28.95
C GLU A 10 0.95 -3.43 -27.67
N ALA A 11 2.03 -2.67 -27.48
CA ALA A 11 2.84 -2.75 -26.26
C ALA A 11 2.03 -2.37 -25.00
N VAL A 12 1.18 -1.35 -25.08
CA VAL A 12 0.30 -0.96 -23.98
C VAL A 12 -0.71 -2.06 -23.66
N ALA A 13 -1.32 -2.68 -24.68
CA ALA A 13 -2.25 -3.80 -24.49
C ALA A 13 -1.57 -5.01 -23.85
N LEU A 14 -0.34 -5.34 -24.27
CA LEU A 14 0.46 -6.41 -23.67
C LEU A 14 0.79 -6.11 -22.21
N ALA A 15 1.16 -4.87 -21.88
CA ALA A 15 1.42 -4.46 -20.49
C ALA A 15 0.15 -4.57 -19.63
N GLN A 16 -1.01 -4.18 -20.15
CA GLN A 16 -2.31 -4.34 -19.47
C GLN A 16 -2.68 -5.81 -19.25
N ALA A 17 -2.28 -6.70 -20.17
CA ALA A 17 -2.43 -8.15 -20.03
C ALA A 17 -1.35 -8.81 -19.14
N ASN A 18 -0.55 -8.01 -18.42
CA ASN A 18 0.58 -8.45 -17.59
C ASN A 18 1.69 -9.18 -18.36
N GLN A 19 1.80 -8.96 -19.66
CA GLN A 19 2.83 -9.51 -20.54
C GLN A 19 4.00 -8.52 -20.69
N MET A 20 4.60 -8.14 -19.55
CA MET A 20 5.60 -7.05 -19.46
C MET A 20 6.81 -7.24 -20.39
N ALA A 21 7.33 -8.47 -20.47
CA ALA A 21 8.49 -8.77 -21.33
C ALA A 21 8.18 -8.61 -22.83
N ALA A 22 6.97 -8.98 -23.26
CA ALA A 22 6.55 -8.84 -24.66
C ALA A 22 6.30 -7.36 -25.01
N ALA A 23 5.67 -6.61 -24.12
CA ALA A 23 5.47 -5.18 -24.26
C ALA A 23 6.81 -4.44 -24.40
N GLU A 24 7.77 -4.77 -23.54
CA GLU A 24 9.08 -4.15 -23.56
C GLU A 24 9.88 -4.49 -24.81
N ALA A 25 9.85 -5.74 -25.30
CA ALA A 25 10.54 -6.12 -26.52
C ALA A 25 10.09 -5.26 -27.72
N ILE A 26 8.79 -5.00 -27.85
CA ILE A 26 8.25 -4.11 -28.89
C ILE A 26 8.78 -2.67 -28.73
N LEU A 27 8.86 -2.18 -27.49
CA LEU A 27 9.31 -0.83 -27.21
C LEU A 27 10.82 -0.64 -27.40
N ASP A 28 11.63 -1.63 -27.04
CA ASP A 28 13.08 -1.62 -27.28
C ASP A 28 13.38 -1.60 -28.79
N ASP A 29 12.64 -2.40 -29.57
CA ASP A 29 12.70 -2.36 -31.04
C ASP A 29 12.31 -0.96 -31.55
N LEU A 30 11.18 -0.40 -31.08
CA LEU A 30 10.72 0.95 -31.41
C LEU A 30 11.77 2.02 -31.11
N ALA A 31 12.45 1.92 -29.96
CA ALA A 31 13.47 2.88 -29.55
C ALA A 31 14.66 2.89 -30.51
N ALA A 32 15.02 1.74 -31.10
CA ALA A 32 16.14 1.59 -32.03
C ALA A 32 15.88 2.19 -33.41
N PHE A 33 14.63 2.17 -33.91
CA PHE A 33 14.31 2.69 -35.25
C PHE A 33 13.62 4.07 -35.27
N THR A 34 13.11 4.55 -34.13
CA THR A 34 12.48 5.86 -34.02
C THR A 34 13.53 6.97 -33.96
N ARG A 35 13.65 7.76 -35.04
CA ARG A 35 14.64 8.85 -35.14
C ARG A 35 14.13 10.22 -34.67
N ASP A 36 12.82 10.35 -34.54
CA ASP A 36 12.19 11.59 -34.07
C ASP A 36 12.32 11.68 -32.56
N SER A 37 12.99 12.73 -32.06
CA SER A 37 13.29 12.86 -30.62
C SER A 37 12.03 12.88 -29.75
N GLY A 38 10.93 13.47 -30.22
CA GLY A 38 9.67 13.52 -29.49
C GLY A 38 9.05 12.14 -29.33
N ARG A 39 8.91 11.40 -30.45
CA ARG A 39 8.41 10.01 -30.40
C ARG A 39 9.34 9.08 -29.64
N GLN A 40 10.65 9.30 -29.73
CA GLN A 40 11.61 8.52 -28.97
C GLN A 40 11.47 8.78 -27.46
N ALA A 41 11.18 10.02 -27.04
CA ALA A 41 10.87 10.33 -25.64
C ALA A 41 9.64 9.56 -25.15
N ASP A 42 8.57 9.51 -25.94
CA ASP A 42 7.36 8.75 -25.62
C ASP A 42 7.65 7.25 -25.42
N VAL A 43 8.45 6.65 -26.31
CA VAL A 43 8.84 5.24 -26.21
C VAL A 43 9.63 5.00 -24.92
N PHE A 44 10.63 5.83 -24.61
CA PHE A 44 11.40 5.70 -23.36
C PHE A 44 10.55 5.93 -22.11
N ARG A 45 9.56 6.82 -22.15
CA ARG A 45 8.59 7.00 -21.07
C ARG A 45 7.78 5.73 -20.83
N LEU A 46 7.33 5.05 -21.90
CA LEU A 46 6.59 3.79 -21.80
C LEU A 46 7.46 2.65 -21.27
N ILE A 47 8.68 2.47 -21.80
CA ILE A 47 9.67 1.50 -21.29
C ILE A 47 9.88 1.70 -19.80
N GLY A 48 10.15 2.94 -19.41
CA GLY A 48 10.37 3.32 -18.03
C GLY A 48 9.19 2.99 -17.12
N SER A 49 7.98 3.30 -17.58
CA SER A 49 6.74 3.01 -16.84
C SER A 49 6.52 1.51 -16.64
N ILE A 50 6.72 0.70 -17.68
CA ILE A 50 6.57 -0.76 -17.63
C ILE A 50 7.62 -1.38 -16.69
N ARG A 51 8.87 -0.95 -16.78
CA ARG A 51 9.93 -1.42 -15.88
C ARG A 51 9.63 -1.09 -14.42
N LEU A 52 9.08 0.08 -14.12
CA LEU A 52 8.65 0.42 -12.76
C LEU A 52 7.50 -0.46 -12.29
N LEU A 53 6.52 -0.77 -13.14
CA LEU A 53 5.43 -1.69 -12.81
C LEU A 53 5.95 -3.12 -12.54
N ASP A 54 6.95 -3.55 -13.29
CA ASP A 54 7.61 -4.86 -13.16
C ASP A 54 8.66 -4.91 -12.03
N GLY A 55 8.80 -3.84 -11.23
CA GLY A 55 9.74 -3.76 -10.10
C GLY A 55 11.22 -3.56 -10.49
N ARG A 56 11.53 -3.40 -11.78
CA ARG A 56 12.89 -3.12 -12.29
C ARG A 56 13.23 -1.63 -12.17
N THR A 57 13.30 -1.16 -10.92
CA THR A 57 13.43 0.26 -10.56
C THR A 57 14.59 0.98 -11.25
N LYS A 58 15.80 0.40 -11.25
CA LYS A 58 16.98 1.02 -11.86
C LYS A 58 16.82 1.24 -13.37
N GLY A 59 16.42 0.20 -14.10
CA GLY A 59 16.19 0.29 -15.55
C GLY A 59 15.01 1.21 -15.91
N GLY A 60 14.02 1.33 -15.02
CA GLY A 60 12.93 2.29 -15.14
C GLY A 60 13.42 3.74 -15.04
N ILE A 61 14.25 4.04 -14.04
CA ILE A 61 14.87 5.36 -13.86
C ILE A 61 15.74 5.73 -15.06
N GLU A 62 16.56 4.80 -15.57
CA GLU A 62 17.42 5.05 -16.75
C GLU A 62 16.59 5.44 -17.98
N ALA A 63 15.53 4.69 -18.29
CA ALA A 63 14.65 4.98 -19.41
C ALA A 63 13.89 6.32 -19.22
N LEU A 64 13.39 6.60 -18.01
CA LEU A 64 12.68 7.85 -17.73
C LEU A 64 13.60 9.07 -17.75
N THR A 65 14.84 8.92 -17.30
CA THR A 65 15.87 9.95 -17.43
C THR A 65 16.11 10.26 -18.90
N ARG A 66 16.22 9.21 -19.73
CA ARG A 66 16.38 9.38 -21.18
C ARG A 66 15.17 10.07 -21.83
N ALA A 67 13.95 9.72 -21.41
CA ALA A 67 12.74 10.38 -21.88
C ALA A 67 12.75 11.88 -21.56
N VAL A 68 13.13 12.24 -20.33
CA VAL A 68 13.24 13.62 -19.85
C VAL A 68 14.36 14.40 -20.55
N GLU A 69 15.48 13.76 -20.90
CA GLU A 69 16.55 14.39 -21.69
C GLU A 69 16.09 14.72 -23.11
N LEU A 70 15.31 13.82 -23.72
CA LEU A 70 14.77 13.99 -25.08
C LEU A 70 13.62 14.99 -25.13
N ASN A 71 12.79 15.03 -24.07
CA ASN A 71 11.71 15.98 -23.91
C ASN A 71 11.63 16.49 -22.44
N PRO A 72 12.28 17.62 -22.14
CA PRO A 72 12.26 18.20 -20.79
C PRO A 72 10.88 18.65 -20.29
N ASP A 73 9.92 18.85 -21.20
CA ASP A 73 8.58 19.34 -20.86
C ASP A 73 7.54 18.20 -20.75
N ASP A 74 7.98 16.94 -20.79
CA ASP A 74 7.13 15.77 -20.56
C ASP A 74 6.81 15.62 -19.06
N ALA A 75 5.65 16.16 -18.65
CA ALA A 75 5.17 16.09 -17.28
C ALA A 75 4.99 14.65 -16.78
N ASP A 76 4.57 13.72 -17.64
CA ASP A 76 4.32 12.32 -17.28
C ASP A 76 5.62 11.56 -17.09
N ALA A 77 6.62 11.79 -17.95
CA ALA A 77 7.96 11.23 -17.77
C ALA A 77 8.59 11.69 -16.45
N ARG A 78 8.44 12.98 -16.10
CA ARG A 78 8.92 13.51 -14.82
C ARG A 78 8.17 12.96 -13.62
N SER A 79 6.85 12.83 -13.72
CA SER A 79 6.01 12.23 -12.67
C SER A 79 6.37 10.76 -12.42
N ASN A 80 6.64 10.00 -13.49
CA ASN A 80 7.08 8.62 -13.37
C ASN A 80 8.53 8.52 -12.86
N LEU A 81 9.40 9.45 -13.26
CA LEU A 81 10.78 9.52 -12.76
C LEU A 81 10.80 9.82 -11.26
N CYS A 82 9.92 10.72 -10.79
CA CYS A 82 9.69 10.97 -9.36
C CYS A 82 9.38 9.67 -8.61
N GLU A 83 8.43 8.88 -9.10
CA GLU A 83 8.08 7.59 -8.47
C GLU A 83 9.25 6.59 -8.51
N GLY A 84 9.96 6.50 -9.63
CA GLY A 84 11.13 5.62 -9.74
C GLY A 84 12.23 5.99 -8.76
N LEU A 85 12.62 7.27 -8.71
CA LEU A 85 13.64 7.79 -7.80
C LEU A 85 13.24 7.59 -6.33
N ARG A 86 11.95 7.81 -6.01
CA ARG A 86 11.39 7.57 -4.68
C ARG A 86 11.57 6.10 -4.26
N ARG A 87 11.14 5.15 -5.10
CA ARG A 87 11.33 3.70 -4.86
C ARG A 87 12.79 3.29 -4.71
N ASN A 88 13.71 4.04 -5.30
CA ASN A 88 15.16 3.81 -5.20
C ASN A 88 15.80 4.53 -4.00
N GLY A 89 15.01 5.16 -3.12
CA GLY A 89 15.48 5.89 -1.94
C GLY A 89 16.11 7.26 -2.24
N GLN A 90 16.05 7.73 -3.49
CA GLN A 90 16.61 9.01 -3.92
C GLN A 90 15.57 10.13 -3.73
N VAL A 91 15.12 10.31 -2.49
CA VAL A 91 13.97 11.16 -2.13
C VAL A 91 14.12 12.61 -2.59
N ALA A 92 15.28 13.24 -2.36
CA ALA A 92 15.50 14.64 -2.77
C ALA A 92 15.39 14.84 -4.30
N ALA A 93 15.95 13.91 -5.07
CA ALA A 93 15.85 13.93 -6.53
C ALA A 93 14.41 13.63 -7.00
N ALA A 94 13.68 12.75 -6.29
CA ALA A 94 12.28 12.48 -6.56
C ALA A 94 11.43 13.75 -6.40
N VAL A 95 11.57 14.46 -5.28
CA VAL A 95 10.86 15.73 -5.02
C VAL A 95 11.16 16.77 -6.10
N GLU A 96 12.41 16.88 -6.56
CA GLU A 96 12.77 17.80 -7.65
C GLU A 96 12.01 17.48 -8.94
N GLN A 97 11.96 16.20 -9.34
CA GLN A 97 11.23 15.78 -10.54
C GLN A 97 9.71 15.93 -10.37
N GLY A 98 9.17 15.62 -9.19
CA GLY A 98 7.77 15.82 -8.85
C GLY A 98 7.35 17.28 -8.95
N ARG A 99 8.15 18.21 -8.40
CA ARG A 99 7.90 19.66 -8.49
C ARG A 99 7.89 20.15 -9.94
N LYS A 100 8.82 19.67 -10.77
CA LYS A 100 8.82 19.97 -12.21
C LYS A 100 7.60 19.38 -12.92
N ALA A 101 7.18 18.17 -12.58
CA ALA A 101 6.00 17.52 -13.17
C ALA A 101 4.71 18.32 -12.89
N VAL A 102 4.47 18.71 -11.64
CA VAL A 102 3.27 19.50 -11.28
C VAL A 102 3.34 20.94 -11.81
N ALA A 103 4.53 21.51 -12.01
CA ALA A 103 4.68 22.81 -12.66
C ALA A 103 4.29 22.78 -14.14
N LEU A 104 4.62 21.68 -14.84
CA LEU A 104 4.25 21.46 -16.23
C LEU A 104 2.76 21.10 -16.40
N ASN A 105 2.22 20.28 -15.49
CA ASN A 105 0.82 19.89 -15.49
C ASN A 105 0.23 19.85 -14.07
N PRO A 106 -0.31 20.98 -13.56
CA PRO A 106 -0.88 21.07 -12.21
C PRO A 106 -2.22 20.35 -12.05
N ASN A 107 -2.82 19.89 -13.15
CA ASN A 107 -4.10 19.18 -13.16
C ASN A 107 -3.93 17.66 -13.28
N SER A 108 -2.69 17.15 -13.20
CA SER A 108 -2.44 15.70 -13.14
C SER A 108 -2.56 15.20 -11.70
N SER A 109 -3.67 14.51 -11.40
CA SER A 109 -3.89 13.83 -10.12
C SER A 109 -2.70 12.94 -9.75
N ARG A 110 -2.20 12.14 -10.71
CA ARG A 110 -1.04 11.25 -10.54
C ARG A 110 0.24 12.02 -10.20
N ALA A 111 0.54 13.14 -10.88
CA ALA A 111 1.73 13.92 -10.59
C ALA A 111 1.67 14.56 -9.19
N CYS A 112 0.52 15.10 -8.81
CA CYS A 112 0.29 15.62 -7.46
C CYS A 112 0.46 14.52 -6.38
N ASN A 113 -0.08 13.32 -6.61
CA ASN A 113 0.12 12.19 -5.71
C ASN A 113 1.60 11.78 -5.59
N ASN A 114 2.32 11.67 -6.71
CA ASN A 114 3.72 11.24 -6.71
C ASN A 114 4.61 12.24 -5.98
N LEU A 115 4.41 13.55 -6.21
CA LEU A 115 5.10 14.60 -5.45
C LEU A 115 4.73 14.54 -3.97
N GLY A 116 3.45 14.41 -3.64
CA GLY A 116 2.99 14.28 -2.26
C GLY A 116 3.66 13.11 -1.53
N PHE A 117 3.71 11.93 -2.16
CA PHE A 117 4.35 10.77 -1.56
C PHE A 117 5.87 10.94 -1.41
N ALA A 118 6.56 11.52 -2.41
CA ALA A 118 7.98 11.82 -2.29
C ALA A 118 8.28 12.81 -1.13
N LEU A 119 7.45 13.84 -0.96
CA LEU A 119 7.55 14.79 0.17
C LEU A 119 7.28 14.10 1.51
N GLN A 120 6.32 13.18 1.56
CA GLN A 120 6.03 12.39 2.74
C GLN A 120 7.25 11.56 3.18
N GLU A 121 7.96 10.93 2.25
CA GLU A 121 9.22 10.22 2.57
C GLU A 121 10.36 11.17 2.97
N GLY A 122 10.34 12.40 2.46
CA GLY A 122 11.25 13.47 2.87
C GLY A 122 10.89 14.14 4.21
N ASP A 123 9.83 13.68 4.87
CA ASP A 123 9.27 14.25 6.11
C ASP A 123 8.76 15.70 5.97
N GLU A 124 8.52 16.17 4.74
CA GLU A 124 7.88 17.46 4.41
C GLU A 124 6.35 17.32 4.43
N LEU A 125 5.78 16.93 5.58
CA LEU A 125 4.39 16.48 5.71
C LEU A 125 3.34 17.53 5.35
N GLU A 126 3.54 18.80 5.73
CA GLU A 126 2.58 19.86 5.42
C GLU A 126 2.50 20.15 3.91
N GLU A 127 3.63 20.11 3.20
CA GLU A 127 3.63 20.25 1.74
C GLU A 127 3.03 19.01 1.07
N SER A 128 3.35 17.81 1.58
CA SER A 128 2.73 16.56 1.14
C SER A 128 1.20 16.64 1.17
N ILE A 129 0.63 17.08 2.31
CA ILE A 129 -0.83 17.23 2.47
C ILE A 129 -1.41 18.19 1.41
N ARG A 130 -0.74 19.31 1.09
CA ARG A 130 -1.23 20.24 0.07
C ARG A 130 -1.37 19.57 -1.29
N TRP A 131 -0.33 18.85 -1.74
CA TRP A 131 -0.34 18.18 -3.05
C TRP A 131 -1.28 16.98 -3.08
N LEU A 132 -1.37 16.21 -2.00
CA LEU A 132 -2.29 15.08 -1.90
C LEU A 132 -3.75 15.52 -1.86
N ARG A 133 -4.07 16.66 -1.20
CA ARG A 133 -5.40 17.27 -1.29
C ARG A 133 -5.74 17.71 -2.70
N GLN A 134 -4.77 18.25 -3.45
CA GLN A 134 -4.99 18.61 -4.85
C GLN A 134 -5.21 17.36 -5.71
N SER A 135 -4.42 16.30 -5.52
CA SER A 135 -4.63 15.01 -6.19
C SER A 135 -6.04 14.48 -5.94
N HIS A 136 -6.47 14.42 -4.68
CA HIS A 136 -7.81 13.97 -4.30
C HIS A 136 -8.93 14.89 -4.83
N ALA A 137 -8.68 16.20 -4.95
CA ALA A 137 -9.66 17.13 -5.54
C ALA A 137 -9.82 16.94 -7.06
N LEU A 138 -8.74 16.56 -7.76
CA LEU A 138 -8.74 16.28 -9.19
C LEU A 138 -9.39 14.93 -9.50
N GLU A 139 -9.17 13.93 -8.64
CA GLU A 139 -9.66 12.56 -8.80
C GLU A 139 -10.06 11.99 -7.42
N PRO A 140 -11.32 12.21 -6.99
CA PRO A 140 -11.78 11.83 -5.65
C PRO A 140 -11.73 10.34 -5.36
N ASP A 141 -11.82 9.50 -6.38
CA ASP A 141 -11.78 8.03 -6.32
C ASP A 141 -10.36 7.46 -6.44
N TYR A 142 -9.33 8.30 -6.58
CA TYR A 142 -7.95 7.82 -6.66
C TYR A 142 -7.45 7.28 -5.33
N GLU A 143 -7.50 5.96 -5.18
CA GLU A 143 -7.19 5.25 -3.93
C GLU A 143 -5.82 5.60 -3.34
N ASN A 144 -4.80 5.74 -4.19
CA ASN A 144 -3.45 6.09 -3.73
C ASN A 144 -3.40 7.49 -3.10
N ALA A 145 -4.13 8.46 -3.64
CA ALA A 145 -4.20 9.80 -3.09
C ALA A 145 -4.88 9.80 -1.71
N ILE A 146 -5.97 9.04 -1.56
CA ILE A 146 -6.66 8.87 -0.27
C ILE A 146 -5.72 8.22 0.76
N ALA A 147 -5.08 7.10 0.39
CA ALA A 147 -4.17 6.36 1.25
C ALA A 147 -3.02 7.26 1.74
N ASN A 148 -2.36 7.95 0.81
CA ASN A 148 -1.21 8.80 1.12
C ASN A 148 -1.61 10.05 1.90
N LEU A 149 -2.79 10.63 1.64
CA LEU A 149 -3.30 11.80 2.36
C LEU A 149 -3.56 11.45 3.83
N GLY A 150 -4.27 10.36 4.08
CA GLY A 150 -4.54 9.89 5.44
C GLY A 150 -3.26 9.56 6.20
N LEU A 151 -2.27 8.94 5.54
CA LEU A 151 -0.97 8.63 6.15
C LEU A 151 -0.18 9.90 6.50
N SER A 152 -0.22 10.92 5.63
CA SER A 152 0.42 12.22 5.92
C SER A 152 -0.22 12.91 7.11
N TYR A 153 -1.55 12.90 7.20
CA TYR A 153 -2.27 13.41 8.37
C TYR A 153 -1.92 12.64 9.64
N MET A 154 -1.86 11.30 9.58
CA MET A 154 -1.50 10.47 10.72
C MET A 154 -0.08 10.75 11.22
N ARG A 155 0.90 10.85 10.31
CA ARG A 155 2.29 11.17 10.65
C ARG A 155 2.46 12.57 11.25
N LEU A 156 1.63 13.52 10.83
CA LEU A 156 1.58 14.87 11.39
C LEU A 156 0.82 14.95 12.73
N GLY A 157 0.27 13.83 13.21
CA GLY A 157 -0.54 13.78 14.44
C GLY A 157 -1.97 14.29 14.28
N GLN A 158 -2.41 14.60 13.06
CA GLN A 158 -3.76 15.06 12.74
C GLN A 158 -4.72 13.86 12.57
N ILE A 159 -4.87 13.06 13.63
CA ILE A 159 -5.57 11.76 13.59
C ILE A 159 -7.02 11.89 13.12
N ASP A 160 -7.75 12.93 13.54
CA ASP A 160 -9.14 13.11 13.12
C ASP A 160 -9.30 13.44 11.63
N GLU A 161 -8.31 14.11 11.01
CA GLU A 161 -8.31 14.33 9.56
C GLU A 161 -7.98 13.05 8.79
N ALA A 162 -7.08 12.22 9.32
CA ALA A 162 -6.79 10.91 8.76
C ALA A 162 -8.05 10.01 8.78
N ILE A 163 -8.77 9.97 9.91
CA ILE A 163 -10.04 9.22 10.03
C ILE A 163 -11.05 9.70 8.99
N ARG A 164 -11.30 11.01 8.89
CA ARG A 164 -12.21 11.57 7.87
C ARG A 164 -11.81 11.22 6.45
N THR A 165 -10.50 11.21 6.17
CA THR A 165 -9.96 10.88 4.85
C THR A 165 -10.23 9.42 4.50
N TYR A 166 -9.95 8.49 5.42
CA TYR A 166 -10.20 7.06 5.20
C TYR A 166 -11.67 6.71 5.18
N GLU A 167 -12.52 7.32 6.02
CA GLU A 167 -13.98 7.14 5.98
C GLU A 167 -14.58 7.55 4.63
N ARG A 168 -14.09 8.66 4.04
CA ARG A 168 -14.49 9.08 2.68
C ARG A 168 -14.01 8.08 1.63
N GLY A 169 -12.79 7.57 1.76
CA GLY A 169 -12.27 6.53 0.88
C GLY A 169 -13.10 5.26 0.90
N ILE A 170 -13.46 4.79 2.09
CA ILE A 170 -14.31 3.61 2.30
C ILE A 170 -15.72 3.86 1.74
N ALA A 171 -16.26 5.07 1.84
CA ALA A 171 -17.55 5.40 1.24
C ALA A 171 -17.54 5.26 -0.31
N ILE A 172 -16.38 5.40 -0.95
CA ILE A 172 -16.19 5.22 -2.40
C ILE A 172 -15.86 3.75 -2.72
N HIS A 173 -14.96 3.15 -1.94
CA HIS A 173 -14.43 1.79 -2.12
C HIS A 173 -14.70 0.94 -0.87
N PRO A 174 -15.95 0.51 -0.65
CA PRO A 174 -16.38 -0.12 0.61
C PRO A 174 -15.78 -1.50 0.87
N GLU A 175 -15.19 -2.13 -0.15
CA GLU A 175 -14.54 -3.45 0.01
C GLU A 175 -13.00 -3.34 0.03
N ASN A 176 -12.45 -2.12 0.05
CA ASN A 176 -11.00 -1.93 0.07
C ASN A 176 -10.43 -2.17 1.48
N ALA A 177 -10.07 -3.43 1.74
CA ALA A 177 -9.52 -3.88 3.01
C ALA A 177 -8.34 -3.03 3.53
N ARG A 178 -7.52 -2.48 2.63
CA ARG A 178 -6.38 -1.63 3.00
C ARG A 178 -6.83 -0.31 3.63
N LEU A 179 -7.88 0.32 3.10
CA LEU A 179 -8.44 1.55 3.67
C LEU A 179 -9.04 1.30 5.06
N HIS A 180 -9.73 0.17 5.24
CA HIS A 180 -10.23 -0.27 6.55
C HIS A 180 -9.10 -0.50 7.56
N THR A 181 -8.01 -1.16 7.15
CA THR A 181 -6.82 -1.30 8.01
C THR A 181 -6.23 0.06 8.39
N PHE A 182 -6.12 1.02 7.47
CA PHE A 182 -5.63 2.35 7.83
C PHE A 182 -6.57 3.14 8.75
N LEU A 183 -7.89 3.02 8.55
CA LEU A 183 -8.88 3.59 9.46
C LEU A 183 -8.75 2.96 10.86
N SER A 184 -8.59 1.63 10.93
CA SER A 184 -8.42 0.91 12.19
C SER A 184 -7.24 1.45 13.00
N GLU A 185 -6.09 1.69 12.35
CA GLU A 185 -4.90 2.22 13.01
C GLU A 185 -5.17 3.60 13.60
N CYS A 186 -5.86 4.46 12.86
CA CYS A 186 -6.20 5.80 13.34
C CYS A 186 -7.17 5.77 14.53
N LEU A 187 -8.20 4.93 14.46
CA LEU A 187 -9.18 4.76 15.54
C LEU A 187 -8.55 4.21 16.81
N LEU A 188 -7.70 3.18 16.69
CA LEU A 188 -6.96 2.60 17.81
C LEU A 188 -6.02 3.62 18.45
N ARG A 189 -5.29 4.40 17.65
CA ARG A 189 -4.42 5.50 18.14
C ARG A 189 -5.20 6.60 18.85
N ARG A 190 -6.43 6.88 18.42
CA ARG A 190 -7.33 7.85 19.06
C ARG A 190 -7.98 7.30 20.35
N GLY A 191 -7.94 5.98 20.57
CA GLY A 191 -8.60 5.31 21.70
C GLY A 191 -10.03 4.85 21.44
N ASP A 192 -10.49 4.91 20.19
CA ASP A 192 -11.80 4.39 19.75
C ASP A 192 -11.67 2.89 19.46
N PHE A 193 -11.47 2.10 20.53
CA PHE A 193 -11.11 0.69 20.42
C PHE A 193 -12.19 -0.17 19.80
N GLU A 194 -13.47 0.09 20.10
CA GLU A 194 -14.59 -0.69 19.57
C GLU A 194 -14.62 -0.63 18.04
N ARG A 195 -14.61 0.59 17.48
CA ARG A 195 -14.57 0.76 16.02
C ARG A 195 -13.23 0.34 15.44
N GLY A 196 -12.13 0.67 16.12
CA GLY A 196 -10.78 0.33 15.68
C GLY A 196 -10.61 -1.17 15.45
N TRP A 197 -11.03 -2.01 16.40
CA TRP A 197 -10.95 -3.46 16.24
C TRP A 197 -11.92 -4.00 15.19
N ALA A 198 -13.12 -3.43 15.07
CA ALA A 198 -14.06 -3.80 14.01
C ALA A 198 -13.49 -3.52 12.61
N GLU A 199 -12.82 -2.39 12.42
CA GLU A 199 -12.17 -2.05 11.15
C GLU A 199 -10.90 -2.89 10.91
N TYR A 200 -10.19 -3.27 11.97
CA TYR A 200 -8.99 -4.12 11.87
C TYR A 200 -9.30 -5.51 11.30
N GLU A 201 -10.55 -5.99 11.47
CA GLU A 201 -11.00 -7.28 10.93
C GLU A 201 -10.95 -7.41 9.41
N TRP A 202 -10.96 -6.28 8.71
CA TRP A 202 -10.83 -6.26 7.27
C TRP A 202 -9.48 -6.77 6.77
N ARG A 203 -8.46 -6.88 7.63
CA ARG A 203 -7.15 -7.47 7.26
C ARG A 203 -7.29 -8.87 6.66
N PHE A 204 -8.25 -9.68 7.13
CA PHE A 204 -8.48 -11.03 6.58
C PHE A 204 -9.15 -11.02 5.20
N ARG A 205 -9.75 -9.90 4.79
CA ARG A 205 -10.28 -9.71 3.43
C ARG A 205 -9.23 -9.22 2.45
N SER A 206 -8.03 -8.86 2.92
CA SER A 206 -6.95 -8.36 2.06
C SER A 206 -6.26 -9.45 1.24
N GLY A 207 -6.41 -10.73 1.62
CA GLY A 207 -5.65 -11.85 1.06
C GLY A 207 -4.18 -11.90 1.48
N LEU A 208 -3.70 -10.95 2.29
CA LEU A 208 -2.35 -10.94 2.84
C LEU A 208 -2.23 -11.78 4.12
N MET A 209 -3.36 -12.01 4.79
CA MET A 209 -3.45 -12.74 6.03
C MET A 209 -4.71 -13.59 6.03
N GLU A 210 -4.59 -14.82 6.50
CA GLU A 210 -5.69 -15.74 6.66
C GLU A 210 -5.92 -15.98 8.14
N PHE A 211 -7.20 -16.10 8.51
CA PHE A 211 -7.52 -16.57 9.85
C PHE A 211 -7.24 -18.08 9.90
N PRO A 212 -6.60 -18.60 10.95
CA PRO A 212 -6.31 -20.03 11.06
C PRO A 212 -7.57 -20.88 10.89
N ASP A 213 -7.47 -21.95 10.10
CA ASP A 213 -8.55 -22.93 9.93
C ASP A 213 -8.66 -23.80 11.18
N LEU A 214 -9.46 -23.31 12.13
CA LEU A 214 -9.70 -23.97 13.40
C LEU A 214 -11.11 -24.57 13.41
N PRO A 215 -11.31 -25.75 14.03
CA PRO A 215 -12.61 -26.45 14.05
C PRO A 215 -13.64 -25.80 15.00
N PHE A 216 -13.48 -24.50 15.27
CA PHE A 216 -14.23 -23.75 16.27
C PHE A 216 -14.81 -22.49 15.65
N GLU A 217 -15.97 -22.07 16.14
CA GLU A 217 -16.58 -20.82 15.70
C GLU A 217 -15.79 -19.62 16.19
N ARG A 218 -15.61 -18.66 15.30
CA ARG A 218 -14.95 -17.40 15.63
C ARG A 218 -15.84 -16.60 16.58
N TRP A 219 -15.27 -16.13 17.69
CA TRP A 219 -15.97 -15.26 18.63
C TRP A 219 -16.39 -13.94 17.96
N ASP A 220 -17.66 -13.57 18.12
CA ASP A 220 -18.28 -12.39 17.50
C ASP A 220 -18.17 -11.12 18.37
N GLY A 221 -17.52 -11.22 19.52
CA GLY A 221 -17.35 -10.13 20.48
C GLY A 221 -18.57 -9.85 21.37
N LYS A 222 -19.67 -10.61 21.23
CA LYS A 222 -20.94 -10.34 21.94
C LYS A 222 -21.30 -11.41 22.96
N SER A 223 -21.03 -12.68 22.65
CA SER A 223 -21.35 -13.77 23.57
C SER A 223 -20.34 -13.87 24.73
N SER A 224 -20.84 -14.05 25.94
CA SER A 224 -20.05 -14.53 27.10
C SER A 224 -20.45 -15.94 27.53
N ASP A 225 -21.33 -16.59 26.76
CA ASP A 225 -21.87 -17.92 27.03
C ASP A 225 -21.15 -18.93 26.14
N PHE A 226 -20.00 -19.41 26.63
CA PHE A 226 -19.18 -20.41 25.97
C PHE A 226 -18.56 -21.35 27.01
N ASP A 227 -18.46 -22.63 26.67
CA ASP A 227 -17.84 -23.62 27.56
C ASP A 227 -16.30 -23.56 27.54
N GLU A 228 -15.74 -22.94 26.51
CA GLU A 228 -14.29 -22.84 26.27
C GLU A 228 -13.96 -21.60 25.44
N LEU A 229 -12.92 -20.87 25.87
CA LEU A 229 -12.32 -19.78 25.11
C LEU A 229 -10.99 -20.25 24.52
N ILE A 230 -10.81 -20.03 23.22
CA ILE A 230 -9.57 -20.39 22.51
C ILE A 230 -8.89 -19.08 22.09
N LEU A 231 -7.71 -18.83 22.65
CA LEU A 231 -6.87 -17.73 22.23
C LEU A 231 -6.15 -18.14 20.93
N VAL A 232 -6.22 -17.30 19.90
CA VAL A 232 -5.54 -17.55 18.62
C VAL A 232 -4.38 -16.56 18.51
N ALA A 233 -3.16 -17.08 18.45
CA ALA A 233 -1.96 -16.27 18.43
C ALA A 233 -1.59 -15.87 17.00
N GLU A 234 -1.98 -14.66 16.62
CA GLU A 234 -1.84 -14.17 15.23
C GLU A 234 -0.49 -13.48 14.94
N GLN A 235 0.13 -12.87 15.94
CA GLN A 235 1.31 -12.01 15.77
C GLN A 235 2.62 -12.76 16.04
N GLY A 236 3.75 -12.05 15.95
CA GLY A 236 5.08 -12.65 16.10
C GLY A 236 5.29 -13.34 17.45
N ILE A 237 6.22 -14.30 17.50
CA ILE A 237 6.56 -15.08 18.71
C ILE A 237 6.77 -14.19 19.95
N GLY A 238 7.40 -13.02 19.77
CA GLY A 238 7.61 -12.06 20.84
C GLY A 238 6.31 -11.51 21.45
N ASP A 239 5.34 -11.15 20.59
CA ASP A 239 4.03 -10.66 21.02
C ASP A 239 3.26 -11.76 21.76
N VAL A 240 3.30 -13.00 21.26
CA VAL A 240 2.65 -14.13 21.92
C VAL A 240 3.18 -14.30 23.34
N ILE A 241 4.49 -14.32 23.53
CA ILE A 241 5.11 -14.41 24.86
C ILE A 241 4.71 -13.21 25.73
N LEU A 242 4.72 -12.00 25.15
CA LEU A 242 4.38 -10.77 25.83
C LEU A 242 2.93 -10.76 26.35
N PHE A 243 1.98 -11.20 25.53
CA PHE A 243 0.55 -11.15 25.83
C PHE A 243 0.06 -12.39 26.59
N MET A 244 0.77 -13.51 26.53
CA MET A 244 0.43 -14.71 27.31
C MET A 244 0.39 -14.45 28.82
N ARG A 245 1.09 -13.42 29.31
CA ARG A 245 1.00 -13.00 30.72
C ARG A 245 -0.43 -12.67 31.16
N TYR A 246 -1.29 -12.23 30.23
CA TYR A 246 -2.69 -11.88 30.50
C TYR A 246 -3.61 -13.11 30.45
N ALA A 247 -3.15 -14.24 29.90
CA ALA A 247 -3.93 -15.47 29.84
C ALA A 247 -4.32 -15.98 31.24
N GLY A 248 -3.46 -15.76 32.25
CA GLY A 248 -3.78 -16.13 33.63
C GLY A 248 -4.93 -15.33 34.24
N GLU A 249 -5.13 -14.07 33.85
CA GLU A 249 -6.30 -13.28 34.27
C GLU A 249 -7.56 -13.77 33.55
N LEU A 250 -7.46 -14.02 32.24
CA LEU A 250 -8.55 -14.60 31.43
C LEU A 250 -9.01 -15.95 31.98
N ALA A 251 -8.07 -16.84 32.36
CA ALA A 251 -8.35 -18.16 32.90
C ALA A 251 -9.21 -18.15 34.17
N ARG A 252 -9.24 -17.03 34.92
CA ARG A 252 -10.12 -16.88 36.10
C ARG A 252 -11.57 -16.57 35.73
N GLY A 253 -11.80 -16.02 34.54
CA GLY A 253 -13.09 -15.54 34.07
C GLY A 253 -13.79 -16.46 33.06
N VAL A 254 -13.16 -17.55 32.64
CA VAL A 254 -13.70 -18.49 31.64
C VAL A 254 -13.68 -19.93 32.15
N PRO A 255 -14.62 -20.81 31.75
CA PRO A 255 -14.68 -22.17 32.26
C PRO A 255 -13.47 -23.03 31.83
N ARG A 256 -13.06 -22.89 30.56
CA ARG A 256 -11.90 -23.58 29.96
C ARG A 256 -11.16 -22.61 29.06
N LEU A 257 -9.84 -22.63 29.12
CA LEU A 257 -8.98 -21.78 28.31
C LEU A 257 -7.99 -22.65 27.52
N SER A 258 -7.98 -22.50 26.22
CA SER A 258 -7.02 -23.16 25.31
C SER A 258 -6.36 -22.12 24.41
N ILE A 259 -5.33 -22.52 23.68
CA ILE A 259 -4.60 -21.60 22.81
C ILE A 259 -4.09 -22.29 21.55
N ALA A 260 -4.19 -21.61 20.41
CA ALA A 260 -3.53 -21.96 19.16
C ALA A 260 -2.30 -21.07 18.97
N VAL A 261 -1.13 -21.70 18.74
CA VAL A 261 0.15 -21.01 18.56
C VAL A 261 0.98 -21.69 17.49
N SER A 262 1.99 -20.99 16.97
CA SER A 262 3.01 -21.63 16.12
C SER A 262 3.68 -22.81 16.83
N ARG A 263 4.03 -23.85 16.07
CA ARG A 263 4.71 -25.06 16.55
C ARG A 263 5.91 -24.80 17.48
N ASN A 264 6.65 -23.71 17.23
CA ASN A 264 7.85 -23.34 17.99
C ASN A 264 7.54 -22.95 19.45
N LEU A 265 6.30 -22.55 19.74
CA LEU A 265 5.88 -22.11 21.07
C LEU A 265 5.15 -23.18 21.86
N VAL A 266 4.71 -24.28 21.23
CA VAL A 266 3.88 -25.31 21.88
C VAL A 266 4.50 -25.83 23.18
N ALA A 267 5.80 -26.15 23.19
CA ALA A 267 6.47 -26.66 24.39
C ALA A 267 6.51 -25.63 25.53
N LEU A 268 6.81 -24.37 25.21
CA LEU A 268 6.84 -23.28 26.19
C LEU A 268 5.44 -23.03 26.76
N VAL A 269 4.44 -22.93 25.90
CA VAL A 269 3.04 -22.68 26.29
C VAL A 269 2.51 -23.81 27.17
N ARG A 270 2.76 -25.08 26.81
CA ARG A 270 2.38 -26.23 27.65
C ARG A 270 3.05 -26.20 29.02
N SER A 271 4.30 -25.75 29.11
CA SER A 271 5.02 -25.71 30.39
C SER A 271 4.41 -24.75 31.42
N THR A 272 3.55 -23.82 30.98
CA THR A 272 2.83 -22.89 31.88
C THR A 272 1.75 -23.58 32.71
N GLY A 273 1.19 -24.70 32.22
CA GLY A 273 0.04 -25.36 32.83
C GLY A 273 -1.25 -24.53 32.85
N LEU A 274 -1.30 -23.41 32.12
CA LEU A 274 -2.46 -22.49 32.10
C LEU A 274 -3.58 -22.93 31.14
N PHE A 275 -3.23 -23.68 30.10
CA PHE A 275 -4.13 -24.00 29.00
C PHE A 275 -4.55 -25.47 29.04
N LEU A 276 -5.83 -25.74 28.80
CA LEU A 276 -6.39 -27.08 28.69
C LEU A 276 -5.81 -27.79 27.46
N GLU A 277 -5.96 -27.17 26.28
CA GLU A 277 -5.36 -27.62 25.04
C GLU A 277 -4.41 -26.56 24.46
N VAL A 278 -3.37 -27.04 23.78
CA VAL A 278 -2.42 -26.21 23.02
C VAL A 278 -2.36 -26.74 21.60
N TYR A 279 -3.04 -26.04 20.70
CA TYR A 279 -3.08 -26.33 19.27
C TYR A 279 -1.83 -25.77 18.59
N SER A 280 -1.35 -26.48 17.58
CA SER A 280 -0.30 -26.00 16.69
C SER A 280 -0.94 -25.57 15.39
N GLU A 281 -0.70 -24.32 15.02
CA GLU A 281 -0.87 -23.82 13.66
C GLU A 281 0.35 -24.17 12.80
#